data_AF-A0A256ZZ85-F1
#
_entry.id   AF-A0A256ZZ85-F1
#
_cell.length_a   1.000
_cell.length_b   1.000
_cell.length_c   1.000
_cell.angle_alpha   90.00
_cell.angle_beta   90.00
_cell.angle_gamma   90.00
#
_symmetry.space_group_name_H-M   'P 1'
#
loop_
_entity.id
_entity.type
_entity.pdbx_description
1 polymer ?
#
loop_
_entity_poly.entity_id
_entity_poly.type
_entity_poly.pdbx_seq_one_letter_code
_entity_poly.pdbx_strand_id
1 'polypeptide(L)'
;MKYDIFLAGPWENFAPAPYKRKIKEAFKDKKIYDPEKECLNFYDDVHAVLRKDWFALNYDALSNSLSMVALVPQFPFPGVGPETGIFYSSHCKKAGEPLEELIIIWPETVKPDYGKRVVRQMGHLVKDTNEAILKLRAILK
;
A
#
# COMPACT_ATOMS: atom_id res chain seq x y z
N MET A 1 -0.49 -12.57 10.88
CA MET A 1 -0.52 -11.62 12.03
C MET A 1 -1.39 -10.42 11.66
N LYS A 2 -2.27 -9.89 12.55
CA LYS A 2 -3.15 -8.77 12.20
C LYS A 2 -2.40 -7.41 12.28
N TYR A 3 -2.61 -6.55 11.29
CA TYR A 3 -2.08 -5.17 11.22
C TYR A 3 -3.23 -4.18 11.02
N ASP A 4 -3.04 -2.94 11.45
CA ASP A 4 -4.02 -1.87 11.23
C ASP A 4 -3.86 -1.28 9.82
N ILE A 5 -2.62 -1.13 9.36
CA ILE A 5 -2.27 -0.50 8.08
C ILE A 5 -1.19 -1.32 7.37
N PHE A 6 -1.41 -1.64 6.10
CA PHE A 6 -0.39 -2.07 5.16
C PHE A 6 0.10 -0.90 4.31
N LEU A 7 1.42 -0.69 4.19
CA LEU A 7 2.00 0.32 3.32
C LEU A 7 2.53 -0.31 2.02
N ALA A 8 1.83 -0.06 0.92
CA ALA A 8 2.19 -0.49 -0.42
C ALA A 8 2.81 0.64 -1.24
N GLY A 9 3.54 0.29 -2.29
CA GLY A 9 4.20 1.24 -3.18
C GLY A 9 5.73 1.24 -3.11
N PRO A 10 6.38 2.30 -3.60
CA PRO A 10 7.84 2.38 -3.66
C PRO A 10 8.45 2.38 -2.26
N TRP A 11 9.74 2.06 -2.18
CA TRP A 11 10.51 2.39 -0.99
C TRP A 11 10.52 3.91 -0.78
N GLU A 12 10.64 4.35 0.47
CA GLU A 12 10.55 5.76 0.83
C GLU A 12 11.52 6.63 0.03
N ASN A 13 12.74 6.12 -0.22
CA ASN A 13 13.78 6.83 -0.98
C ASN A 13 13.50 6.94 -2.49
N PHE A 14 12.57 6.14 -3.01
CA PHE A 14 12.11 6.20 -4.40
C PHE A 14 10.72 6.82 -4.54
N ALA A 15 10.10 7.24 -3.42
CA ALA A 15 8.85 7.95 -3.42
C ALA A 15 9.07 9.44 -3.73
N PRO A 16 8.18 10.10 -4.48
CA PRO A 16 8.24 11.55 -4.73
C PRO A 16 8.08 12.40 -3.46
N ALA A 17 7.56 11.82 -2.38
CA ALA A 17 7.35 12.46 -1.10
C ALA A 17 7.43 11.42 0.02
N PRO A 18 7.74 11.82 1.28
CA PRO A 18 7.95 10.89 2.39
C PRO A 18 6.64 10.31 2.95
N TYR A 19 5.94 9.50 2.17
CA TYR A 19 4.58 9.07 2.47
C TYR A 19 4.52 8.05 3.60
N LYS A 20 5.45 7.07 3.64
CA LYS A 20 5.45 6.05 4.69
C LYS A 20 5.79 6.67 6.03
N ARG A 21 6.78 7.57 6.07
CA ARG A 21 7.17 8.27 7.29
C ARG A 21 6.01 9.10 7.84
N LYS A 22 5.37 9.91 6.99
CA LYS A 22 4.20 10.72 7.38
C LYS A 22 3.04 9.88 7.91
N ILE A 23 2.72 8.75 7.28
CA ILE A 23 1.66 7.85 7.75
C ILE A 23 2.05 7.24 9.11
N LYS A 24 3.27 6.72 9.26
CA LYS A 24 3.74 6.18 10.54
C LYS A 24 3.74 7.20 11.67
N GLU A 25 4.09 8.45 11.36
CA GLU A 25 4.05 9.56 12.33
C GLU A 25 2.62 9.95 12.71
N ALA A 26 1.68 9.88 11.77
CA ALA A 26 0.27 10.20 12.02
C ALA A 26 -0.48 9.10 12.81
N PHE A 27 0.03 7.86 12.79
CA PHE A 27 -0.60 6.67 13.38
C PHE A 27 0.40 5.88 14.24
N LYS A 28 1.11 6.56 15.15
CA LYS A 28 2.15 5.94 16.01
C LYS A 28 1.62 4.87 16.96
N ASP A 29 0.33 4.95 17.30
CA ASP A 29 -0.40 4.01 18.13
C ASP A 29 -0.88 2.76 17.37
N LYS A 30 -0.77 2.76 16.04
CA LYS A 30 -1.24 1.67 15.18
C LYS A 30 -0.12 0.72 14.81
N LYS A 31 -0.48 -0.54 14.57
CA LYS A 31 0.41 -1.58 14.09
C LYS A 31 0.48 -1.55 12.57
N ILE A 32 1.60 -1.04 12.05
CA ILE A 32 1.81 -0.80 10.62
C ILE A 32 2.77 -1.84 10.04
N TYR A 33 2.36 -2.50 8.96
CA TYR A 33 3.25 -3.31 8.15
C TYR A 33 3.87 -2.46 7.03
N ASP A 34 5.20 -2.51 6.93
CA ASP A 34 5.96 -1.87 5.86
C ASP A 34 6.92 -2.89 5.24
N PRO A 35 6.64 -3.36 4.01
CA PRO A 35 7.48 -4.32 3.30
C PRO A 35 8.93 -3.87 3.13
N GLU A 36 9.23 -2.57 3.17
CA GLU A 36 10.60 -2.07 3.02
C GLU A 36 11.50 -2.45 4.19
N LYS A 37 10.96 -2.56 5.41
CA LYS A 37 11.71 -3.10 6.56
C LYS A 37 12.08 -4.57 6.35
N GLU A 38 11.26 -5.27 5.57
CA GLU A 38 11.46 -6.65 5.16
C GLU A 38 12.28 -6.78 3.86
N CYS A 39 12.88 -5.69 3.35
CA CYS A 39 13.62 -5.69 2.09
C CYS A 39 15.06 -5.14 2.19
N LEU A 40 15.56 -4.84 3.39
CA LEU A 40 16.84 -4.12 3.60
C LEU A 40 18.08 -4.73 2.92
N ASN A 41 18.04 -5.98 2.42
CA ASN A 41 19.22 -6.67 1.87
C ASN A 41 19.05 -7.18 0.42
N PHE A 42 18.24 -6.55 -0.43
CA PHE A 42 18.07 -7.01 -1.83
C PHE A 42 19.32 -6.87 -2.71
N TYR A 43 20.33 -6.09 -2.28
CA TYR A 43 21.54 -5.79 -3.07
C TYR A 43 22.84 -6.40 -2.51
N ASP A 44 22.79 -7.10 -1.38
CA ASP A 44 23.93 -7.86 -0.87
C ASP A 44 23.74 -9.34 -1.23
N ASP A 45 24.37 -9.76 -2.34
CA ASP A 45 24.36 -11.14 -2.86
C ASP A 45 24.76 -12.21 -1.83
N VAL A 46 25.37 -11.81 -0.71
CA VAL A 46 25.79 -12.68 0.39
C VAL A 46 24.63 -13.09 1.31
N HIS A 47 23.47 -12.42 1.22
CA HIS A 47 22.29 -12.68 2.05
C HIS A 47 21.04 -13.11 1.27
N ALA A 48 21.18 -13.52 0.01
CA ALA A 48 20.12 -14.08 -0.84
C ALA A 48 19.39 -15.31 -0.24
N VAL A 49 19.88 -15.85 0.89
CA VAL A 49 19.30 -16.96 1.66
C VAL A 49 18.23 -16.51 2.68
N LEU A 50 18.07 -15.19 2.94
CA LEU A 50 17.02 -14.61 3.78
C LEU A 50 16.08 -13.78 2.90
N ARG A 51 15.06 -14.32 2.23
CA ARG A 51 13.85 -14.86 2.85
C ARG A 51 13.09 -15.67 1.79
N LYS A 52 13.04 -17.00 1.91
CA LYS A 52 12.12 -17.85 1.14
C LYS A 52 10.64 -17.44 1.29
N ASP A 53 10.33 -16.60 2.28
CA ASP A 53 8.96 -16.26 2.66
C ASP A 53 8.60 -14.78 2.51
N TRP A 54 9.42 -13.90 1.89
CA TRP A 54 9.05 -12.47 1.77
C TRP A 54 7.67 -12.28 1.11
N PHE A 55 7.44 -13.01 0.01
CA PHE A 55 6.14 -12.99 -0.66
C PHE A 55 5.03 -13.53 0.24
N ALA A 56 5.29 -14.61 0.98
CA ALA A 56 4.33 -15.20 1.90
C ALA A 56 4.00 -14.25 3.07
N LEU A 57 4.99 -13.53 3.61
CA LEU A 57 4.82 -12.53 4.66
C LEU A 57 4.02 -11.33 4.16
N ASN A 58 4.33 -10.81 2.96
CA ASN A 58 3.55 -9.75 2.34
C ASN A 58 2.11 -10.20 2.07
N TYR A 59 1.93 -11.42 1.56
CA TYR A 59 0.61 -11.98 1.30
C TYR A 59 -0.22 -12.14 2.58
N ASP A 60 0.38 -12.68 3.65
CA ASP A 60 -0.24 -12.79 4.98
C ASP A 60 -0.60 -11.40 5.52
N ALA A 61 0.30 -10.44 5.42
CA ALA A 61 0.07 -9.08 5.89
C ALA A 61 -1.03 -8.38 5.08
N LEU A 62 -1.06 -8.48 3.74
CA LEU A 62 -2.14 -7.93 2.90
C LEU A 62 -3.49 -8.53 3.28
N SER A 63 -3.54 -9.85 3.45
CA SER A 63 -4.79 -10.56 3.74
C SER A 63 -5.31 -10.30 5.15
N ASN A 64 -4.43 -9.94 6.09
CA ASN A 64 -4.79 -9.72 7.49
C ASN A 64 -4.71 -8.25 7.95
N SER A 65 -4.42 -7.31 7.06
CA SER A 65 -4.44 -5.88 7.38
C SER A 65 -5.86 -5.33 7.34
N LEU A 66 -6.20 -4.46 8.29
CA LEU A 66 -7.49 -3.77 8.30
C LEU A 66 -7.61 -2.76 7.16
N SER A 67 -6.53 -2.03 6.87
CA SER A 67 -6.49 -1.03 5.81
C SER A 67 -5.19 -1.09 5.02
N MET A 68 -5.21 -0.55 3.80
CA MET A 68 -4.05 -0.46 2.92
C MET A 68 -3.92 0.95 2.37
N VAL A 69 -2.70 1.49 2.40
CA VAL A 69 -2.34 2.69 1.65
C VAL A 69 -1.31 2.35 0.60
N ALA A 70 -1.67 2.57 -0.66
CA ALA A 70 -0.80 2.35 -1.81
C ALA A 70 -0.39 3.67 -2.44
N LEU A 71 0.91 3.93 -2.60
CA LEU A 71 1.39 5.03 -3.43
C LEU A 71 1.72 4.56 -4.84
N VAL A 72 1.11 5.19 -5.84
CA VAL A 72 1.47 5.02 -7.26
C VAL A 72 2.32 6.23 -7.69
N PRO A 73 3.66 6.15 -7.68
CA PRO A 73 4.51 7.30 -7.99
C PRO A 73 4.61 7.58 -9.50
N GLN A 74 4.38 6.55 -10.32
CA GLN A 74 4.38 6.58 -11.78
C GLN A 74 3.47 5.45 -12.28
N PHE A 75 3.05 5.48 -13.54
CA PHE A 75 2.27 4.39 -14.12
C PHE A 75 2.87 3.95 -15.47
N PRO A 76 3.11 2.65 -15.69
CA PRO A 76 2.85 1.53 -14.77
C PRO A 76 3.82 1.51 -13.57
N PHE A 77 3.35 1.01 -12.43
CA PHE A 77 4.20 0.67 -11.28
C PHE A 77 3.92 -0.78 -10.86
N PRO A 78 4.84 -1.73 -11.17
CA PRO A 78 4.53 -3.15 -11.14
C PRO A 78 4.24 -3.71 -9.75
N GLY A 79 4.71 -3.08 -8.67
CA GLY A 79 4.46 -3.56 -7.30
C GLY A 79 3.02 -3.33 -6.82
N VAL A 80 2.43 -2.17 -7.13
CA VAL A 80 1.14 -1.76 -6.54
C VAL A 80 -0.04 -2.52 -7.12
N GLY A 81 -0.01 -2.87 -8.42
CA GLY A 81 -1.12 -3.59 -9.07
C GLY A 81 -1.42 -4.95 -8.40
N PRO A 82 -0.44 -5.85 -8.27
CA PRO A 82 -0.61 -7.12 -7.55
C PRO A 82 -1.02 -6.94 -6.09
N GLU A 83 -0.39 -6.03 -5.34
CA GLU A 83 -0.69 -5.81 -3.92
C GLU A 83 -2.14 -5.31 -3.72
N THR A 84 -2.57 -4.34 -4.54
CA THR A 84 -3.94 -3.80 -4.47
C THR A 84 -4.97 -4.83 -4.89
N GLY A 85 -4.68 -5.65 -5.90
CA GLY A 85 -5.53 -6.76 -6.32
C GLY A 85 -5.69 -7.84 -5.24
N ILE A 86 -4.58 -8.24 -4.58
CA ILE A 86 -4.62 -9.20 -3.47
C ILE A 86 -5.44 -8.65 -2.33
N PHE A 87 -5.13 -7.44 -1.84
CA PHE A 87 -5.88 -6.81 -0.75
C PHE A 87 -7.37 -6.71 -1.10
N TYR A 88 -7.69 -6.25 -2.31
CA TYR A 88 -9.07 -6.16 -2.77
C TYR A 88 -9.77 -7.53 -2.74
N SER A 89 -9.15 -8.57 -3.30
CA SER A 89 -9.73 -9.91 -3.32
C SER A 89 -9.92 -10.53 -1.93
N SER A 90 -9.05 -10.23 -0.96
CA SER A 90 -9.12 -10.78 0.40
C SER A 90 -10.17 -10.10 1.28
N HIS A 91 -10.56 -8.85 0.96
CA HIS A 91 -11.46 -8.05 1.80
C HIS A 91 -12.80 -7.70 1.13
N CYS A 92 -12.90 -7.80 -0.19
CA CYS A 92 -14.11 -7.52 -0.94
C CYS A 92 -15.17 -8.60 -0.71
N LYS A 93 -16.33 -8.19 -0.17
CA LYS A 93 -17.46 -9.11 0.10
C LYS A 93 -18.26 -9.45 -1.16
N LYS A 94 -18.27 -8.55 -2.14
CA LYS A 94 -19.00 -8.69 -3.41
C LYS A 94 -18.25 -8.03 -4.55
N ALA A 95 -18.06 -8.77 -5.63
CA ALA A 95 -17.37 -8.29 -6.82
C ALA A 95 -17.91 -6.93 -7.31
N GLY A 96 -17.02 -5.96 -7.48
CA GLY A 96 -17.34 -4.64 -8.01
C GLY A 96 -17.70 -3.59 -6.95
N GLU A 97 -17.81 -3.95 -5.67
CA GLU A 97 -17.94 -2.96 -4.60
C GLU A 97 -16.57 -2.35 -4.27
N PRO A 98 -16.43 -1.01 -4.20
CA PRO A 98 -15.19 -0.39 -3.77
C PRO A 98 -14.93 -0.65 -2.28
N LEU A 99 -13.67 -0.86 -1.92
CA LEU A 99 -13.24 -1.00 -0.53
C LEU A 99 -12.89 0.35 0.06
N GLU A 100 -13.58 0.71 1.15
CA GLU A 100 -13.31 1.94 1.88
C GLU A 100 -11.90 1.92 2.51
N GLU A 101 -11.44 0.73 2.88
CA GLU A 101 -10.18 0.47 3.54
C GLU A 101 -8.97 0.43 2.59
N LEU A 102 -9.22 0.48 1.27
CA LEU A 102 -8.19 0.58 0.25
C LEU A 102 -8.03 2.02 -0.20
N ILE A 103 -6.92 2.65 0.20
CA ILE A 103 -6.59 4.04 -0.16
C ILE A 103 -5.42 4.04 -1.13
N ILE A 104 -5.60 4.68 -2.27
CA ILE A 104 -4.62 4.75 -3.36
C ILE A 104 -4.26 6.22 -3.56
N ILE A 105 -3.02 6.55 -3.22
CA ILE A 105 -2.42 7.84 -3.49
C ILE A 105 -2.00 7.84 -4.96
N TRP A 106 -2.73 8.62 -5.77
CA TRP A 106 -2.46 8.84 -7.18
C TRP A 106 -2.16 10.33 -7.40
N PRO A 107 -0.87 10.73 -7.38
CA PRO A 107 -0.48 12.10 -7.66
C PRO A 107 -1.01 12.56 -9.02
N GLU A 108 -1.43 13.82 -9.12
CA GLU A 108 -2.04 14.36 -10.36
C GLU A 108 -1.09 14.34 -11.56
N THR A 109 0.22 14.31 -11.31
CA THR A 109 1.27 14.20 -12.32
C THR A 109 1.35 12.82 -12.96
N VAL A 110 0.75 11.78 -12.35
CA VAL A 110 0.81 10.41 -12.86
C VAL A 110 -0.15 10.23 -14.04
N LYS A 111 0.45 9.88 -15.17
CA LYS A 111 -0.21 9.56 -16.44
C LYS A 111 0.18 8.15 -16.88
N PRO A 112 -0.60 7.52 -17.78
CA PRO A 112 -1.89 7.93 -18.33
C PRO A 112 -3.09 7.69 -17.39
N ASP A 113 -4.19 8.42 -17.61
CA ASP A 113 -5.39 8.40 -16.74
C ASP A 113 -6.18 7.09 -16.78
N TYR A 114 -5.93 6.18 -17.74
CA TYR A 114 -6.67 4.92 -17.80
C TYR A 114 -6.38 4.02 -16.58
N GLY A 115 -5.14 4.01 -16.07
CA GLY A 115 -4.79 3.25 -14.88
C GLY A 115 -5.58 3.71 -13.67
N LYS A 116 -5.76 5.04 -13.54
CA LYS A 116 -6.60 5.69 -12.53
C LYS A 116 -8.03 5.18 -12.57
N ARG A 117 -8.61 4.94 -13.76
CA ARG A 117 -9.99 4.44 -13.90
C ARG A 117 -10.15 3.03 -13.34
N VAL A 118 -9.17 2.16 -13.54
CA VAL A 118 -9.19 0.78 -13.03
C VAL A 118 -9.12 0.78 -11.52
N VAL A 119 -8.13 1.46 -10.95
CA VAL A 119 -7.92 1.45 -9.49
C VAL A 119 -9.01 2.21 -8.72
N ARG A 120 -9.70 3.17 -9.37
CA ARG A 120 -10.88 3.87 -8.81
C ARG A 120 -12.02 2.91 -8.44
N GLN A 121 -12.14 1.80 -9.16
CA GLN A 121 -13.20 0.83 -8.90
C GLN A 121 -12.91 -0.03 -7.67
N MET A 122 -11.65 -0.11 -7.24
CA MET A 122 -11.22 -0.96 -6.14
C MET A 122 -11.25 -0.25 -4.78
N GLY A 123 -11.04 1.06 -4.74
CA GLY A 123 -10.99 1.82 -3.49
C GLY A 123 -10.91 3.34 -3.67
N HIS A 124 -10.52 4.05 -2.62
CA HIS A 124 -10.45 5.52 -2.61
C HIS A 124 -9.20 6.03 -3.31
N LEU A 125 -9.39 6.89 -4.30
CA LEU A 125 -8.31 7.67 -4.88
C LEU A 125 -8.16 9.00 -4.16
N VAL A 126 -6.95 9.26 -3.69
CA VAL A 126 -6.54 10.54 -3.10
C VAL A 126 -5.34 11.09 -3.84
N LYS A 127 -5.14 12.41 -3.82
CA LYS A 127 -4.07 13.03 -4.61
C LYS A 127 -2.72 13.05 -3.90
N ASP A 128 -2.72 12.95 -2.57
CA ASP A 128 -1.53 13.08 -1.75
C ASP A 128 -1.63 12.33 -0.41
N THR A 129 -0.53 12.31 0.33
CA THR A 129 -0.43 11.66 1.64
C THR A 129 -1.32 12.29 2.70
N ASN A 130 -1.57 13.61 2.65
CA ASN A 130 -2.39 14.27 3.66
C ASN A 130 -3.85 13.83 3.54
N GLU A 131 -4.36 13.76 2.31
CA GLU A 131 -5.69 13.21 2.03
C GLU A 131 -5.80 11.73 2.45
N ALA A 132 -4.74 10.93 2.22
CA ALA A 132 -4.70 9.55 2.70
C ALA A 132 -4.82 9.47 4.23
N ILE A 133 -4.10 10.33 4.97
CA ILE A 133 -4.16 10.40 6.44
C ILE A 133 -5.57 10.76 6.90
N LEU A 134 -6.23 11.72 6.27
CA LEU A 134 -7.61 12.09 6.61
C LEU A 134 -8.58 10.93 6.42
N LYS A 135 -8.44 10.17 5.32
CA LYS A 135 -9.23 8.96 5.06
C LYS A 135 -8.97 7.87 6.09
N LEU A 136 -7.70 7.57 6.37
CA LEU A 136 -7.34 6.57 7.39
C LEU A 136 -7.90 6.92 8.78
N ARG A 137 -7.91 8.19 9.19
CA ARG A 137 -8.49 8.61 10.48
C ARG A 137 -10.00 8.32 10.57
N ALA A 138 -10.71 8.40 9.45
CA ALA A 138 -12.14 8.10 9.42
C ALA A 138 -12.42 6.59 9.56
N ILE A 139 -11.50 5.75 9.09
CA ILE A 139 -11.57 4.28 9.10
C ILE A 139 -11.13 3.72 10.45
N LEU A 140 -10.00 4.18 10.98
CA LEU A 140 -9.31 3.61 12.14
C LEU A 140 -9.74 4.20 13.50
N LYS A 141 -10.99 4.69 13.57
CA LYS A 141 -11.58 5.31 14.78
C LYS A 141 -11.40 4.44 16.02
#